data_AF-A0A1B6LVR1-F1
#
_entry.id   AF-A0A1B6LVR1-F1
#
_cell.length_a   1.000
_cell.length_b   1.000
_cell.length_c   1.000
_cell.angle_alpha   90.00
_cell.angle_beta   90.00
_cell.angle_gamma   90.00
#
_symmetry.space_group_name_H-M   'P 1'
#
loop_
_entity.id
_entity.type
_entity.pdbx_description
1 polymer ?
#
loop_
_entity_poly.entity_id
_entity_poly.type
_entity_poly.pdbx_seq_one_letter_code
_entity_poly.pdbx_strand_id
1 'polypeptide(L)'
;NNLQVHIHNVHIRYEDSTMNRDAPFACGICIQGISVETTNSKWKPMVSYQGASSVYQMLKVESLSVYVNPSVHTLIGSSPGLATSAPYTWRNDMKRGLETFSVNNEEFDFILKPIAAKVKVIVNKSNEAR
;
A
#
# COMPACT_ATOMS: atom_id res chain seq x y z
N ASN A 1 4.81 21.81 12.62
CA ASN A 1 4.15 20.57 12.17
C ASN A 1 5.15 19.81 11.32
N ASN A 2 5.95 18.93 11.92
CA ASN A 2 7.19 18.39 11.34
C ASN A 2 7.17 16.88 11.19
N LEU A 3 5.99 16.34 10.91
CA LEU A 3 5.81 14.91 10.80
C LEU A 3 6.55 14.40 9.55
N GLN A 4 7.40 13.40 9.76
CA GLN A 4 7.98 12.56 8.72
C GLN A 4 7.45 11.14 8.96
N VAL A 5 6.86 10.54 7.93
CA VAL A 5 6.31 9.19 7.99
C VAL A 5 6.92 8.38 6.87
N HIS A 6 7.39 7.16 7.18
CA HIS A 6 7.88 6.20 6.21
C HIS A 6 7.21 4.84 6.49
N ILE A 7 6.49 4.32 5.51
CA ILE A 7 5.82 3.02 5.58
C ILE A 7 6.34 2.19 4.41
N HIS A 8 6.70 0.94 4.66
CA HIS A 8 7.25 0.04 3.65
C HIS A 8 6.51 -1.29 3.65
N ASN A 9 6.58 -1.99 2.52
CA ASN A 9 6.06 -3.35 2.35
C ASN A 9 4.58 -3.48 2.73
N VAL A 10 3.75 -2.60 2.18
CA VAL A 10 2.30 -2.61 2.39
C VAL A 10 1.67 -3.52 1.34
N HIS A 11 1.02 -4.58 1.79
CA HIS A 11 0.18 -5.43 0.94
C HIS A 11 -1.16 -5.60 1.62
N ILE A 12 -2.19 -5.04 1.00
CA ILE A 12 -3.59 -5.23 1.41
C ILE A 12 -4.21 -6.14 0.37
N ARG A 13 -4.73 -7.29 0.80
CA ARG A 13 -5.40 -8.26 -0.06
C ARG A 13 -6.75 -8.59 0.54
N TYR A 14 -7.76 -8.58 -0.31
CA TYR A 14 -9.09 -9.05 -0.05
C TYR A 14 -9.32 -10.33 -0.85
N GLU A 15 -9.92 -11.33 -0.22
CA GLU A 15 -10.28 -12.60 -0.83
C GLU A 15 -11.74 -12.92 -0.53
N ASP A 16 -12.45 -13.44 -1.50
CA ASP A 16 -13.85 -13.81 -1.34
C ASP A 16 -14.18 -15.11 -2.09
N SER A 17 -14.74 -16.06 -1.35
CA SER A 17 -15.32 -17.32 -1.84
C SER A 17 -16.81 -17.46 -1.53
N THR A 18 -17.41 -16.43 -0.91
CA THR A 18 -18.81 -16.45 -0.45
C THR A 18 -19.78 -16.12 -1.58
N MET A 19 -19.41 -15.21 -2.47
CA MET A 19 -20.24 -14.81 -3.61
C MET A 19 -20.29 -15.89 -4.71
N ASN A 20 -19.17 -16.55 -4.99
CA ASN A 20 -19.09 -17.69 -5.90
C ASN A 20 -18.08 -18.71 -5.36
N ARG A 21 -18.58 -19.86 -4.90
CA ARG A 21 -17.71 -20.91 -4.33
C ARG A 21 -16.87 -21.62 -5.38
N ASP A 22 -17.33 -21.66 -6.63
CA ASP A 22 -16.66 -22.35 -7.73
C ASP A 22 -15.58 -21.47 -8.39
N ALA A 23 -15.66 -20.15 -8.19
CA ALA A 23 -14.64 -19.20 -8.62
C ALA A 23 -14.43 -18.12 -7.54
N PRO A 24 -13.71 -18.44 -6.46
CA PRO A 24 -13.25 -17.44 -5.51
C PRO A 24 -12.39 -16.40 -6.23
N PHE A 25 -12.44 -15.15 -5.80
CA PHE A 25 -11.60 -14.10 -6.39
C PHE A 25 -10.75 -13.42 -5.32
N ALA A 26 -9.73 -12.70 -5.76
CA ALA A 26 -8.93 -11.87 -4.90
C ALA A 26 -8.56 -10.55 -5.56
N CYS A 27 -8.45 -9.50 -4.75
CA CYS A 27 -7.94 -8.22 -5.21
C CYS A 27 -7.03 -7.61 -4.15
N GLY A 28 -6.15 -6.70 -4.58
CA GLY A 28 -5.24 -6.10 -3.63
C GLY A 28 -4.50 -4.87 -4.13
N ILE A 29 -3.87 -4.22 -3.16
CA ILE A 29 -3.02 -3.05 -3.32
C ILE A 29 -1.66 -3.39 -2.71
N CYS A 30 -0.61 -3.17 -3.50
CA CYS A 30 0.78 -3.38 -3.10
C CYS A 30 1.53 -2.06 -3.19
N ILE A 31 2.32 -1.73 -2.15
CA ILE A 31 3.14 -0.53 -2.10
C ILE A 31 4.47 -0.86 -1.44
N GLN A 32 5.56 -0.66 -2.17
CA GLN A 32 6.91 -0.91 -1.66
C GLN A 32 7.29 0.13 -0.60
N GLY A 33 6.97 1.40 -0.86
CA GLY A 33 7.32 2.50 0.01
C GLY A 33 6.36 3.69 -0.12
N ILE A 34 5.99 4.28 1.02
CA ILE A 34 5.33 5.57 1.10
C ILE A 34 6.11 6.43 2.08
N SER A 35 6.48 7.63 1.66
CA SER A 35 7.08 8.62 2.54
C SER A 35 6.38 9.96 2.44
N VAL A 36 6.23 10.62 3.58
CA VAL A 36 5.76 12.01 3.68
C VAL A 36 6.82 12.81 4.40
N GLU A 37 7.31 13.86 3.76
CA GLU A 37 8.32 14.76 4.32
C GLU A 37 7.81 16.20 4.28
N THR A 38 8.03 16.94 5.36
CA THR A 38 7.80 18.40 5.37
C THR A 38 8.92 19.09 4.58
N THR A 39 8.54 20.00 3.68
CA THR A 39 9.47 20.73 2.81
C THR A 39 9.28 22.23 2.94
N ASN A 40 10.15 22.99 2.29
CA ASN A 40 9.93 24.41 2.01
C ASN A 40 9.20 24.62 0.67
N SER A 41 8.96 25.88 0.29
CA SER A 41 8.35 26.27 -1.00
C SER A 41 9.15 25.87 -2.24
N LYS A 42 10.43 25.51 -2.07
CA LYS A 42 11.30 24.97 -3.12
C LYS A 42 11.38 23.44 -3.10
N TRP A 43 10.50 22.77 -2.35
CA TRP A 43 10.42 21.31 -2.25
C TRP A 43 11.68 20.63 -1.69
N LYS A 44 12.46 21.36 -0.88
CA LYS A 44 13.60 20.80 -0.13
C LYS A 44 13.18 20.45 1.30
N PRO A 45 13.65 19.33 1.87
CA PRO A 45 13.36 18.95 3.25
C PRO A 45 13.65 20.10 4.23
N MET A 46 12.70 20.40 5.10
CA MET A 46 12.82 21.48 6.08
C MET A 46 11.92 21.21 7.30
N VAL A 47 12.39 21.65 8.46
CA VAL A 47 11.57 21.74 9.67
C VAL A 47 10.66 22.98 9.55
N SER A 48 9.34 22.79 9.50
CA SER A 48 8.37 23.89 9.58
C SER A 48 8.48 24.66 10.89
N TYR A 49 8.36 25.98 10.76
CA TYR A 49 8.35 26.94 11.85
C TYR A 49 6.95 27.05 12.50
N GLN A 50 6.91 27.36 13.80
CA GLN A 50 5.65 27.72 14.47
C GLN A 50 5.14 29.05 13.89
N GLY A 51 3.84 29.12 13.59
CA GLY A 51 3.21 30.31 12.98
C GLY A 51 3.19 30.37 11.45
N ALA A 52 3.68 29.34 10.75
CA ALA A 52 3.60 29.30 9.28
C ALA A 52 2.13 29.21 8.80
N SER A 53 1.74 30.12 7.91
CA SER A 53 0.42 30.17 7.27
C SER A 53 0.18 29.02 6.28
N SER A 54 1.25 28.43 5.73
CA SER A 54 1.18 27.28 4.84
C SER A 54 2.24 26.24 5.21
N VAL A 55 1.93 24.97 5.02
CA VAL A 55 2.84 23.83 5.17
C VAL A 55 3.01 23.14 3.83
N TYR A 56 4.26 22.93 3.42
CA TYR A 56 4.58 22.19 2.20
C TYR A 56 4.97 20.77 2.60
N GLN A 57 4.39 19.77 1.93
CA GLN A 57 4.71 18.37 2.13
C GLN A 57 4.97 17.70 0.78
N MET A 58 5.96 16.81 0.76
CA MET A 58 6.23 15.94 -0.37
C MET A 58 5.85 14.51 0.03
N LEU A 59 4.86 13.95 -0.66
CA LEU A 59 4.55 12.53 -0.60
C LEU A 59 5.31 11.83 -1.75
N LYS A 60 6.03 10.75 -1.44
CA LYS A 60 6.64 9.88 -2.45
C LYS A 60 6.05 8.49 -2.27
N VAL A 61 5.66 7.87 -3.38
CA VAL A 61 5.14 6.52 -3.43
C VAL A 61 5.99 5.71 -4.38
N GLU A 62 6.43 4.55 -3.94
CA GLU A 62 7.31 3.64 -4.66
C GLU A 62 6.57 2.32 -4.91
N SER A 63 6.53 1.91 -6.18
CA SER A 63 5.93 0.64 -6.62
C SER A 63 4.50 0.43 -6.13
N LEU A 64 3.63 1.44 -6.29
CA LEU A 64 2.20 1.29 -6.07
C LEU A 64 1.60 0.47 -7.23
N SER A 65 0.91 -0.61 -6.90
CA SER A 65 0.18 -1.43 -7.86
C SER A 65 -1.16 -1.89 -7.31
N VAL A 66 -2.07 -2.18 -8.23
CA VAL A 66 -3.43 -2.67 -7.93
C VAL A 66 -3.72 -3.85 -8.85
N TYR A 67 -4.24 -4.93 -8.30
CA TYR A 67 -4.54 -6.15 -9.04
C TYR A 67 -5.91 -6.73 -8.65
N VAL A 68 -6.48 -7.50 -9.58
CA VAL A 68 -7.70 -8.28 -9.37
C VAL A 68 -7.55 -9.61 -10.10
N ASN A 69 -7.37 -10.69 -9.35
CA ASN A 69 -7.44 -12.05 -9.88
C ASN A 69 -8.90 -12.52 -9.84
N PRO A 70 -9.58 -12.64 -10.99
CA PRO A 70 -11.02 -12.94 -11.05
C PRO A 70 -11.37 -14.38 -10.67
N SER A 71 -10.38 -15.26 -10.66
CA SER A 71 -10.47 -16.63 -10.17
C SER A 71 -9.15 -16.97 -9.49
N VAL A 72 -9.20 -17.50 -8.27
CA VAL A 72 -8.04 -18.03 -7.55
C VAL A 72 -8.30 -19.46 -7.11
N HIS A 73 -7.28 -20.31 -7.21
CA HIS A 73 -7.41 -21.73 -6.89
C HIS A 73 -7.34 -22.02 -5.40
N THR A 74 -6.60 -21.21 -4.63
CA THR A 74 -6.42 -21.43 -3.19
C THR A 74 -6.40 -20.11 -2.46
N LEU A 75 -7.29 -19.97 -1.48
CA LEU A 75 -7.29 -18.83 -0.57
C LEU A 75 -6.13 -18.94 0.42
N ILE A 76 -5.56 -17.79 0.79
CA ILE A 76 -4.50 -17.75 1.79
C ILE A 76 -5.02 -18.33 3.11
N GLY A 77 -4.23 -19.21 3.72
CA GLY A 77 -4.56 -19.84 5.01
C GLY A 77 -5.50 -21.05 4.92
N SER A 78 -5.92 -21.47 3.72
CA SER A 78 -6.83 -22.62 3.54
C SER A 78 -6.13 -23.99 3.42
N SER A 79 -4.80 -24.05 3.51
CA SER A 79 -4.04 -25.29 3.31
C SER A 79 -4.30 -26.35 4.43
N PRO A 80 -4.81 -27.55 4.08
CA PRO A 80 -5.00 -28.63 5.05
C PRO A 80 -3.66 -29.09 5.64
N GLY A 81 -3.55 -29.16 6.97
CA GLY A 81 -2.34 -29.59 7.69
C GLY A 81 -1.40 -28.47 8.17
N LEU A 82 -1.67 -27.20 7.81
CA LEU A 82 -0.92 -26.04 8.31
C LEU A 82 -1.49 -25.39 9.57
N ALA A 83 -2.73 -25.71 9.95
CA ALA A 83 -3.36 -25.20 11.17
C ALA A 83 -2.56 -25.56 12.45
N THR A 84 -1.67 -26.55 12.38
CA THR A 84 -0.85 -27.04 13.49
C THR A 84 0.65 -26.77 13.37
N SER A 85 1.17 -26.22 12.25
CA SER A 85 2.62 -26.22 11.98
C SER A 85 3.30 -24.85 11.75
N ALA A 86 2.59 -23.74 11.51
CA ALA A 86 3.13 -22.40 11.73
C ALA A 86 2.03 -21.32 11.64
N PRO A 87 1.73 -20.57 12.72
CA PRO A 87 0.61 -19.62 12.76
C PRO A 87 0.72 -18.36 11.86
N TYR A 88 1.69 -18.29 10.93
CA TYR A 88 1.99 -17.06 10.16
C TYR A 88 2.36 -17.29 8.68
N THR A 89 1.97 -18.40 8.06
CA THR A 89 2.32 -18.64 6.64
C THR A 89 1.72 -17.60 5.70
N TRP A 90 0.50 -17.11 6.01
CA TRP A 90 -0.12 -16.01 5.29
C TRP A 90 0.76 -14.76 5.22
N ARG A 91 1.51 -14.44 6.28
CA ARG A 91 2.39 -13.26 6.30
C ARG A 91 3.55 -13.44 5.32
N ASN A 92 4.09 -14.66 5.23
CA ASN A 92 5.17 -14.97 4.29
C ASN A 92 4.65 -14.95 2.85
N ASP A 93 3.44 -15.44 2.61
CA ASP A 93 2.80 -15.40 1.29
C ASP A 93 2.51 -13.96 0.86
N MET A 94 1.98 -13.13 1.77
CA MET A 94 1.75 -11.72 1.53
C MET A 94 3.04 -10.94 1.31
N LYS A 95 4.10 -11.23 2.08
CA LYS A 95 5.42 -10.61 1.88
C LYS A 95 6.03 -11.02 0.54
N ARG A 96 6.00 -12.31 0.20
CA ARG A 96 6.47 -12.82 -1.09
C ARG A 96 5.70 -12.19 -2.24
N GLY A 97 4.40 -12.02 -2.11
CA GLY A 97 3.56 -11.36 -3.11
C GLY A 97 3.98 -9.92 -3.45
N LEU A 98 4.61 -9.19 -2.51
CA LEU A 98 5.19 -7.86 -2.82
C LEU A 98 6.44 -7.96 -3.70
N GLU A 99 7.22 -9.02 -3.53
CA GLU A 99 8.50 -9.22 -4.21
C GLU A 99 8.31 -9.90 -5.58
N THR A 100 7.37 -10.84 -5.67
CA THR A 100 7.16 -11.69 -6.85
C THR A 100 5.92 -11.35 -7.66
N PHE A 101 5.06 -10.45 -7.17
CA PHE A 101 3.76 -10.14 -7.77
C PHE A 101 2.89 -11.38 -8.03
N SER A 102 2.95 -12.34 -7.09
CA SER A 102 2.21 -13.59 -7.17
C SER A 102 1.88 -14.12 -5.77
N VAL A 103 0.76 -14.80 -5.62
CA VAL A 103 0.39 -15.54 -4.39
C VAL A 103 -0.01 -16.96 -4.80
N ASN A 104 0.42 -17.97 -4.05
CA ASN A 104 0.13 -19.38 -4.35
C ASN A 104 0.51 -19.82 -5.78
N ASN A 105 1.56 -19.22 -6.36
CA ASN A 105 2.00 -19.40 -7.75
C ASN A 105 1.01 -18.88 -8.81
N GLU A 106 0.05 -18.05 -8.41
CA GLU A 106 -0.85 -17.31 -9.29
C GLU A 106 -0.35 -15.87 -9.39
N GLU A 107 0.00 -15.42 -10.60
CA GLU A 107 0.47 -14.06 -10.86
C GLU A 107 -0.65 -13.03 -10.69
N PHE A 108 -0.29 -11.80 -10.34
CA PHE A 108 -1.25 -10.70 -10.21
C PHE A 108 -1.73 -10.20 -11.58
N ASP A 109 -3.04 -10.24 -11.78
CA ASP A 109 -3.71 -9.59 -12.90
C ASP A 109 -3.83 -8.08 -12.62
N PHE A 110 -2.84 -7.31 -13.06
CA PHE A 110 -2.76 -5.88 -12.75
C PHE A 110 -3.84 -5.06 -13.47
N ILE A 111 -4.62 -4.32 -12.69
CA ILE A 111 -5.36 -3.15 -13.16
C ILE A 111 -4.42 -1.96 -13.29
N LEU A 112 -3.50 -1.82 -12.31
CA LEU A 112 -2.44 -0.82 -12.31
C LEU A 112 -1.11 -1.54 -12.07
N LYS A 113 -0.27 -1.59 -13.10
CA LYS A 113 1.11 -2.06 -12.98
C LYS A 113 1.89 -1.17 -12.00
N PRO A 114 2.97 -1.66 -11.38
CA PRO A 114 3.75 -0.87 -10.44
C PRO A 114 4.17 0.49 -11.00
N ILE A 115 3.74 1.55 -10.31
CA ILE A 115 4.12 2.93 -10.62
C ILE A 115 4.82 3.59 -9.43
N ALA A 116 5.66 4.57 -9.74
CA ALA A 116 6.20 5.49 -8.75
C ALA A 116 5.57 6.87 -8.95
N ALA A 117 5.28 7.55 -7.85
CA ALA A 117 4.66 8.87 -7.87
C ALA A 117 5.32 9.81 -6.85
N LYS A 118 5.36 11.10 -7.19
CA LYS A 118 5.72 12.18 -6.27
C LYS A 118 4.60 13.21 -6.27
N VAL A 119 4.02 13.45 -5.11
CA VAL A 119 2.91 14.38 -4.93
C VAL A 119 3.37 15.53 -4.04
N LYS A 120 3.18 16.74 -4.54
CA LYS A 120 3.53 18.00 -3.90
C LYS A 120 2.26 18.59 -3.29
N VAL A 121 2.20 18.65 -1.96
CA VAL A 121 1.03 19.09 -1.20
C VAL A 121 1.33 20.43 -0.54
N ILE A 122 0.41 21.38 -0.66
CA ILE A 122 0.44 22.66 0.05
C ILE A 122 -0.82 22.72 0.92
N VAL A 123 -0.63 22.77 2.23
CA VAL A 123 -1.72 22.86 3.21
C VAL A 123 -1.74 24.28 3.77
N ASN A 124 -2.77 25.05 3.46
CA ASN A 124 -2.97 26.38 4.03
C ASN A 124 -3.66 26.26 5.39
N LYS A 125 -3.10 26.94 6.39
CA LYS A 125 -3.54 26.95 7.80
C LYS A 125 -4.21 28.26 8.20
N SER A 126 -4.55 29.12 7.24
CA SER A 126 -5.28 30.35 7.52
C SER A 126 -6.66 29.99 8.09
N ASN A 127 -6.84 30.18 9.40
CA ASN A 127 -8.15 30.24 10.05
C ASN A 127 -8.86 31.57 9.72
N GLU A 128 -8.86 31.99 8.45
CA GLU A 128 -9.76 33.06 8.02
C GLU A 128 -11.13 32.43 7.79
N ALA A 129 -11.90 32.35 8.87
CA ALA A 129 -13.35 32.39 8.74
C ALA A 129 -13.67 33.65 7.93
N ARG A 130 -14.18 33.44 6.73
CA ARG A 130 -14.70 34.54 5.90
C ARG A 130 -16.04 34.99 6.45
#